data_AF-A0A971Z0B9-F1
#
_entry.id   AF-A0A971Z0B9-F1
#
_cell.length_a   1.000
_cell.length_b   1.000
_cell.length_c   1.000
_cell.angle_alpha   90.00
_cell.angle_beta   90.00
_cell.angle_gamma   90.00
#
_symmetry.space_group_name_H-M   'P 1'
#
loop_
_entity.id
_entity.type
_entity.pdbx_description
1 polymer ?
#
loop_
_entity_poly.entity_id
_entity_poly.type
_entity_poly.pdbx_seq_one_letter_code
_entity_poly.pdbx_strand_id
1 'polypeptide(L)'
;MLFWQTFLSTFGLVFLAELGDKTQLATMLLVAQEKSPLAVFAGSASALVVSSFVGVVAGAALAKVVPPAYLQNGAAVAFIILGVLMLFGKL
;
A
#
# COMPACT_ATOMS: atom_id res chain seq x y z
N MET A 1 -9.50 14.80 -19.63
CA MET A 1 -8.04 14.97 -19.52
C MET A 1 -7.54 14.78 -18.09
N LEU A 2 -8.10 15.48 -17.10
CA LEU A 2 -7.64 15.40 -15.70
C LEU A 2 -7.64 13.97 -15.12
N PHE A 3 -8.69 13.18 -15.39
CA PHE A 3 -8.78 11.78 -14.91
C PHE A 3 -7.60 10.91 -15.35
N TRP A 4 -7.24 10.94 -16.64
CA TRP A 4 -6.18 10.10 -17.19
C TRP A 4 -4.81 10.48 -16.62
N GLN A 5 -4.60 11.78 -16.35
CA GLN A 5 -3.39 12.27 -15.68
C GLN A 5 -3.32 11.77 -14.24
N THR A 6 -4.37 11.96 -13.44
CA THR A 6 -4.42 11.49 -12.05
C THR A 6 -4.26 9.97 -11.97
N PHE A 7 -4.91 9.23 -12.88
CA PHE A 7 -4.80 7.77 -12.95
C PHE A 7 -3.36 7.34 -13.23
N LEU A 8 -2.75 7.83 -14.32
CA LEU A 8 -1.38 7.44 -14.68
C LEU A 8 -0.34 7.87 -13.66
N SER A 9 -0.47 9.07 -13.08
CA SER A 9 0.44 9.55 -12.04
C SER A 9 0.32 8.73 -10.77
N THR A 10 -0.91 8.44 -10.32
CA THR A 10 -1.13 7.64 -9.10
C THR A 10 -0.70 6.19 -9.32
N PHE A 11 -1.06 5.61 -10.47
CA PHE A 11 -0.64 4.26 -10.84
C PHE A 11 0.89 4.15 -10.89
N GLY A 12 1.56 5.08 -11.57
CA GLY A 12 3.02 5.10 -11.67
C GLY A 12 3.68 5.24 -10.30
N LEU A 13 3.19 6.15 -9.45
CA LEU A 13 3.71 6.37 -8.10
C LEU A 13 3.56 5.11 -7.23
N VAL A 14 2.36 4.52 -7.18
CA VAL A 14 2.10 3.33 -6.37
C VAL A 14 2.85 2.12 -6.92
N PHE A 15 2.87 1.95 -8.26
CA PHE A 15 3.60 0.85 -8.89
C PHE A 15 5.10 0.91 -8.53
N LEU A 16 5.74 2.07 -8.66
CA LEU A 16 7.14 2.22 -8.27
C LEU A 16 7.36 2.03 -6.77
N ALA A 17 6.45 2.52 -5.92
CA ALA A 17 6.57 2.41 -4.47
C ALA A 17 6.45 0.96 -3.98
N GLU A 18 5.64 0.14 -4.66
CA GLU A 18 5.37 -1.25 -4.28
C GLU A 18 6.36 -2.25 -4.89
N LEU A 19 7.18 -1.84 -5.88
CA LEU A 19 8.15 -2.72 -6.53
C LEU A 19 9.22 -3.21 -5.55
N GLY A 20 9.30 -4.55 -5.39
CA GLY A 20 10.28 -5.18 -4.53
C GLY A 20 9.94 -5.16 -3.04
N ASP A 21 8.70 -4.84 -2.68
CA ASP A 21 8.25 -4.89 -1.28
C ASP A 21 8.20 -6.34 -0.74
N LYS A 22 8.26 -6.45 0.59
CA LYS A 22 8.10 -7.69 1.36
C LYS A 22 6.86 -8.48 0.96
N THR A 23 5.76 -7.82 0.63
CA THR A 23 4.52 -8.49 0.17
C THR A 23 4.70 -9.23 -1.16
N GLN A 24 5.51 -8.70 -2.07
CA GLN A 24 5.84 -9.35 -3.35
C GLN A 24 6.70 -10.60 -3.11
N LEU A 25 7.71 -10.49 -2.24
CA LEU A 25 8.54 -11.64 -1.85
C LEU A 25 7.71 -12.74 -1.17
N ALA A 26 6.79 -12.37 -0.26
CA ALA A 26 5.87 -13.31 0.37
C ALA A 26 4.98 -14.01 -0.67
N THR A 27 4.47 -13.28 -1.66
CA THR A 27 3.67 -13.84 -2.75
C THR A 27 4.48 -14.83 -3.60
N MET A 28 5.73 -14.50 -3.93
CA MET A 28 6.63 -15.40 -4.67
C MET A 28 6.93 -16.69 -3.89
N LEU A 29 7.17 -16.58 -2.58
CA LEU A 29 7.36 -17.74 -1.70
C LEU A 29 6.11 -18.61 -1.64
N LEU A 30 4.92 -18.01 -1.60
CA LEU A 30 3.66 -18.72 -1.56
C LEU A 30 3.39 -19.47 -2.88
N VAL A 31 3.71 -18.85 -4.03
CA VAL A 31 3.70 -19.54 -5.33
C VAL A 31 4.66 -20.74 -5.33
N ALA A 32 5.85 -20.59 -4.75
CA ALA A 32 6.84 -21.67 -4.68
C ALA A 32 6.38 -22.86 -3.83
N GLN A 33 5.55 -22.63 -2.80
CA GLN A 33 5.03 -23.68 -1.92
C GLN A 33 3.76 -24.36 -2.48
N GLU A 34 2.76 -23.58 -2.89
CA GLU A 34 1.42 -24.09 -3.22
C GLU A 34 1.30 -24.67 -4.65
N LYS A 35 2.31 -24.47 -5.50
CA LYS A 35 2.37 -24.94 -6.91
C LYS A 35 1.17 -24.52 -7.79
N SER A 36 0.30 -23.64 -7.31
CA SER A 36 -0.88 -23.13 -8.02
C SER A 36 -0.72 -21.62 -8.29
N PRO A 37 0.06 -21.22 -9.31
CA PRO A 37 0.41 -19.83 -9.54
C PRO A 37 -0.80 -18.93 -9.80
N LEU A 38 -1.84 -19.46 -10.47
CA LEU A 38 -3.05 -18.70 -10.79
C LEU A 38 -3.90 -18.40 -9.55
N ALA A 39 -4.01 -19.35 -8.62
CA ALA A 39 -4.77 -19.13 -7.38
C ALA A 39 -4.07 -18.10 -6.49
N VAL A 40 -2.73 -18.20 -6.38
CA VAL A 40 -1.93 -17.25 -5.60
C VAL A 40 -1.99 -15.86 -6.21
N PHE A 41 -1.89 -15.75 -7.55
CA PHE A 41 -2.05 -14.48 -8.26
C PHE A 41 -3.43 -13.86 -8.02
N ALA A 42 -4.50 -14.63 -8.18
CA ALA A 42 -5.86 -14.12 -7.95
C ALA A 42 -6.06 -13.67 -6.50
N GLY A 43 -5.55 -14.44 -5.53
CA GLY A 43 -5.64 -14.12 -4.11
C GLY A 43 -4.86 -12.87 -3.74
N SER A 44 -3.58 -12.77 -4.14
CA SER A 44 -2.72 -11.62 -3.81
C SER A 44 -3.17 -10.35 -4.53
N ALA A 45 -3.56 -10.44 -5.80
CA ALA A 45 -4.12 -9.31 -6.55
C ALA A 45 -5.42 -8.81 -5.91
N SER A 46 -6.31 -9.73 -5.54
CA SER A 46 -7.58 -9.37 -4.88
C SER A 46 -7.33 -8.74 -3.51
N ALA A 47 -6.39 -9.29 -2.73
CA ALA A 47 -6.00 -8.73 -1.44
C ALA A 47 -5.45 -7.30 -1.58
N LEU A 48 -4.60 -7.05 -2.58
CA LEU A 48 -4.06 -5.72 -2.87
C LEU A 48 -5.17 -4.73 -3.24
N VAL A 49 -6.09 -5.12 -4.13
CA VAL A 49 -7.22 -4.28 -4.54
C VAL A 49 -8.12 -3.96 -3.36
N VAL A 50 -8.49 -4.95 -2.56
CA VAL A 50 -9.37 -4.76 -1.40
C VAL A 50 -8.70 -3.90 -0.34
N SER A 51 -7.44 -4.17 0.00
CA SER A 51 -6.68 -3.37 0.97
C SER A 51 -6.57 -1.91 0.54
N SER A 52 -6.20 -1.68 -0.73
CA SER A 52 -6.11 -0.32 -1.31
C SER A 52 -7.46 0.39 -1.30
N PHE A 53 -8.53 -0.31 -1.68
CA PHE A 53 -9.88 0.24 -1.68
C PHE A 53 -10.32 0.68 -0.28
N VAL A 54 -10.11 -0.17 0.73
CA VAL A 54 -10.41 0.17 2.13
C VAL A 54 -9.58 1.38 2.58
N GLY A 55 -8.28 1.40 2.27
CA GLY A 55 -7.39 2.52 2.59
C GLY A 55 -7.84 3.84 1.98
N VAL A 56 -8.21 3.84 0.70
CA VAL A 56 -8.68 5.04 -0.01
C VAL A 56 -10.03 5.52 0.54
N VAL A 57 -10.99 4.61 0.78
CA VAL A 57 -12.30 4.97 1.32
C VAL A 57 -12.17 5.55 2.73
N ALA A 58 -11.40 4.90 3.60
CA ALA A 58 -11.17 5.37 4.96
C ALA A 58 -10.42 6.72 4.97
N GLY A 59 -9.37 6.86 4.15
CA GLY A 59 -8.61 8.10 4.01
C GLY A 59 -9.46 9.24 3.48
N ALA A 60 -10.30 8.98 2.46
CA ALA A 60 -11.22 9.98 1.91
C ALA A 60 -12.30 10.38 2.92
N ALA A 61 -12.79 9.46 3.75
CA ALA A 61 -13.74 9.77 4.81
C ALA A 61 -13.09 10.65 5.89
N LEU A 62 -11.87 10.32 6.33
CA LEU A 62 -11.12 11.10 7.31
C LEU A 62 -10.79 12.50 6.80
N ALA A 63 -10.40 12.64 5.52
CA ALA A 63 -10.08 13.93 4.91
C ALA A 63 -11.25 14.92 4.85
N LYS A 64 -12.50 14.45 5.01
CA LYS A 64 -13.69 15.33 5.10
C LYS A 64 -13.84 16.00 6.46
N VAL A 65 -13.25 15.42 7.51
CA VAL A 65 -13.45 15.85 8.91
C VAL A 65 -12.17 16.45 9.48
N VAL A 66 -11.00 15.98 9.05
CA VAL A 66 -9.70 16.38 9.57
C VAL A 66 -8.99 17.30 8.58
N PRO A 67 -8.48 18.47 9.00
CA PRO A 67 -7.72 19.34 8.11
C PRO A 67 -6.46 18.65 7.55
N PRO A 68 -6.10 18.86 6.27
CA PRO A 68 -4.99 18.15 5.61
C PRO A 68 -3.65 18.25 6.34
N ALA A 69 -3.38 19.39 7.00
CA ALA A 69 -2.14 19.62 7.73
C ALA A 69 -1.96 18.63 8.90
N TYR A 70 -3.03 18.32 9.63
CA TYR A 70 -2.96 17.34 10.72
C TYR A 70 -2.77 15.92 10.20
N LEU A 71 -3.40 15.60 9.06
CA LEU A 71 -3.28 14.29 8.43
C LEU A 71 -1.84 14.06 7.92
N GLN A 72 -1.23 15.06 7.28
CA GLN A 72 0.16 15.01 6.83
C GLN A 72 1.15 14.90 7.99
N ASN A 73 1.02 15.75 9.00
CA ASN A 73 1.90 15.72 10.16
C ASN A 73 1.77 14.40 10.94
N GLY A 74 0.54 13.89 11.08
CA GLY A 74 0.29 12.60 11.70
C GLY A 74 0.93 11.44 10.92
N ALA A 75 0.79 11.43 9.60
CA ALA A 75 1.44 10.43 8.74
C ALA A 75 2.97 10.50 8.84
N ALA A 76 3.56 11.71 8.84
CA ALA A 76 5.00 11.90 8.97
C ALA A 76 5.53 11.36 10.31
N VAL A 77 4.85 11.67 11.42
CA VAL A 77 5.21 11.14 12.75
C VAL A 77 5.08 9.63 12.79
N ALA A 78 4.01 9.06 12.24
CA ALA A 78 3.83 7.61 12.17
C ALA A 78 4.96 6.93 11.36
N PHE A 79 5.34 7.50 10.21
CA PHE A 79 6.47 7.02 9.41
C PHE A 79 7.80 7.08 10.15
N ILE A 80 8.08 8.15 10.89
CA ILE A 80 9.29 8.27 11.71
C ILE A 80 9.30 7.19 12.80
N ILE A 81 8.18 7.00 13.50
CA ILE A 81 8.06 5.97 14.56
C ILE A 81 8.31 4.58 13.98
N LEU A 82 7.63 4.23 12.87
CA LEU A 82 7.81 2.94 12.22
C LEU A 82 9.25 2.75 11.74
N GLY A 83 9.86 3.78 11.14
CA GLY A 83 11.25 3.74 10.70
C GLY A 83 12.23 3.51 11.86
N VAL A 84 12.02 4.21 12.99
CA VAL A 84 12.83 4.02 14.20
C VAL A 84 12.65 2.62 14.78
N LEU A 85 11.42 2.11 14.87
CA LEU A 85 11.14 0.75 15.36
C LEU A 85 11.80 -0.32 14.47
N MET A 86 11.76 -0.13 13.15
CA MET A 86 12.41 -1.01 12.17
C MET A 86 13.94 -0.95 12.29
N LEU A 87 14.53 0.24 12.53
CA LEU A 87 15.97 0.37 12.78
C LEU A 87 16.44 -0.38 14.03
N PHE A 88 15.61 -0.42 15.08
CA PHE A 88 15.91 -1.19 16.30
C PHE A 88 15.47 -2.65 16.23
N GLY A 89 14.98 -3.13 15.07
CA GLY A 89 14.55 -4.52 14.88
C GLY A 89 13.37 -4.94 15.76
N LYS A 90 12.58 -3.97 16.26
CA LYS A 90 11.32 -4.23 16.97
C LYS A 90 10.15 -4.52 16.01
N LEU A 91 10.40 -4.35 14.70
CA LEU A 91 9.52 -4.61 13.58
C LEU A 91 10.34 -5.19 12.42
#